data_AF-A0A2G0Q6N8-F1
#
_entry.id   AF-A0A2G0Q6N8-F1
#
_cell.length_a   1.000
_cell.length_b   1.000
_cell.length_c   1.000
_cell.angle_alpha   90.00
_cell.angle_beta   90.00
_cell.angle_gamma   90.00
#
_symmetry.space_group_name_H-M   'P 1'
#
loop_
_entity.id
_entity.type
_entity.pdbx_description
1 polymer ?
#
loop_
_entity_poly.entity_id
_entity_poly.type
_entity_poly.pdbx_seq_one_letter_code
_entity_poly.pdbx_strand_id
1 'polypeptide(L)' 'MKSKNVALIGQGFAHAKNQSSLNFDERIPVAISDIGGKEIQSVSGRKLHTFLKVGRDFTTWIKARIK' A
#
# COMPACT_ATOMS: atom_id res chain seq x y z
N MET A 1 -24.03 18.57 -30.66
CA MET A 1 -23.41 17.22 -30.58
C MET A 1 -22.56 17.14 -29.32
N LYS A 2 -22.36 15.91 -28.83
CA LYS A 2 -21.96 15.48 -27.49
C LYS A 2 -20.66 16.07 -26.91
N SER A 3 -20.76 16.41 -25.61
CA SER A 3 -19.81 16.37 -24.47
C SER A 3 -18.34 15.99 -24.70
N LYS A 4 -17.45 16.68 -23.97
CA LYS A 4 -16.58 16.07 -22.94
C LYS A 4 -16.21 17.14 -21.91
N ASN A 5 -16.92 17.11 -20.78
CA ASN A 5 -16.47 17.71 -19.52
C ASN A 5 -15.10 17.12 -19.18
N VAL A 6 -14.02 17.87 -19.36
CA VAL A 6 -12.76 17.59 -18.69
C VAL A 6 -12.99 18.02 -17.23
N ALA A 7 -13.65 17.13 -16.48
CA ALA A 7 -13.63 17.19 -15.04
C ALA A 7 -12.16 17.01 -14.65
N LEU A 8 -11.54 18.15 -14.32
CA LEU A 8 -10.36 18.26 -13.49
C LEU A 8 -10.67 17.50 -12.20
N ILE A 9 -10.54 16.17 -12.23
CA ILE A 9 -10.61 15.36 -11.03
C ILE A 9 -9.40 15.79 -10.22
N GLY A 10 -9.69 16.63 -9.23
CA GLY A 10 -8.72 17.12 -8.28
C GLY A 10 -7.91 15.94 -7.82
N GLN A 11 -6.60 16.02 -8.02
CA GLN A 11 -5.63 15.21 -7.30
C GLN A 11 -5.74 15.62 -5.83
N GLY A 12 -6.81 15.16 -5.18
CA GLY A 12 -6.87 15.02 -3.76
C GLY A 12 -5.75 14.05 -3.43
N PHE A 13 -4.61 14.58 -3.04
CA PHE A 13 -3.68 13.86 -2.19
C PHE A 13 -4.47 13.57 -0.91
N ALA A 14 -5.24 12.48 -0.91
CA ALA A 14 -5.85 11.95 0.30
C ALA A 14 -4.74 11.27 1.11
N HIS A 15 -3.76 12.06 1.56
CA HIS A 15 -3.00 11.73 2.74
C HIS A 15 -3.98 11.83 3.91
N ALA A 16 -4.66 10.72 4.22
CA ALA A 16 -5.21 10.52 5.55
C ALA A 16 -4.01 10.42 6.50
N LYS A 17 -3.60 11.58 7.01
CA LYS A 17 -2.51 11.78 7.95
C LYS A 17 -2.91 11.13 9.29
N ASN A 18 -2.69 9.82 9.42
CA ASN A 18 -2.68 9.20 10.73
C ASN A 18 -1.32 9.48 11.37
N GLN A 19 -1.27 10.54 12.19
CA GLN A 19 -0.13 10.89 13.03
C GLN A 19 0.09 9.80 14.07
N SER A 20 0.81 8.74 13.68
CA SER A 20 1.61 7.96 14.62
C SER A 20 2.97 7.74 13.96
N SER A 21 3.92 8.52 14.44
CA SER A 21 5.32 8.52 14.08
C SER A 21 5.93 7.12 14.20
N LEU A 22 6.08 6.40 13.09
CA LEU A 22 7.17 5.45 12.89
C LEU A 22 7.51 5.46 11.40
N ASN A 23 8.75 5.86 11.08
CA ASN A 23 9.34 6.01 9.75
C ASN A 23 9.40 4.68 8.98
N PHE A 24 8.26 4.10 8.62
CA PHE A 24 8.19 2.92 7.77
C PHE A 24 8.38 3.34 6.30
N ASP A 25 7.77 4.47 5.92
CA ASP A 25 7.80 5.05 4.57
C ASP A 25 9.21 5.35 4.04
N GLU A 26 10.15 5.65 4.94
CA GLU A 26 11.53 6.00 4.60
C GLU A 26 12.36 4.79 4.14
N ARG A 27 11.95 3.57 4.52
CA ARG A 27 12.67 2.32 4.23
C ARG A 27 11.86 1.33 3.40
N ILE A 28 10.54 1.36 3.50
CA ILE A 28 9.62 0.63 2.60
C ILE A 28 8.47 1.56 2.24
N PRO A 29 8.30 1.91 0.95
CA PRO A 29 7.18 2.75 0.55
C PRO A 29 5.86 2.02 0.85
N VAL A 30 5.01 2.67 1.64
CA VAL A 30 3.62 2.28 1.86
C VAL A 30 2.76 2.99 0.81
N ALA A 31 1.86 2.25 0.17
CA ALA A 31 0.96 2.77 -0.85
C ALA A 31 -0.48 2.44 -0.48
N ILE A 32 -1.41 3.34 -0.78
CA ILE A 32 -2.83 3.03 -0.69
C ILE A 32 -3.22 2.14 -1.88
N SER A 33 -3.99 1.09 -1.61
CA SER A 33 -4.51 0.18 -2.63
C SER A 33 -5.97 -0.14 -2.35
N ASP A 34 -6.78 -0.21 -3.41
CA ASP A 34 -8.14 -0.72 -3.32
C ASP A 34 -8.12 -2.25 -3.26
N ILE A 35 -8.58 -2.80 -2.14
CA ILE A 35 -8.70 -4.24 -1.95
C ILE A 35 -10.13 -4.52 -1.48
N GLY A 36 -10.92 -5.10 -2.38
CA GLY A 36 -12.33 -5.41 -2.11
C GLY A 36 -13.21 -4.18 -1.96
N GLY A 37 -12.92 -3.09 -2.69
CA GLY A 37 -13.68 -1.83 -2.62
C GLY A 37 -13.37 -1.00 -1.37
N LYS A 38 -12.24 -1.26 -0.71
CA LYS A 38 -11.76 -0.52 0.45
C LYS A 38 -10.35 -0.04 0.17
N GLU A 39 -10.11 1.25 0.32
CA GLU A 39 -8.75 1.80 0.37
C GLU A 39 -8.05 1.32 1.65
N ILE A 40 -6.98 0.55 1.47
CA ILE A 40 -6.13 0.10 2.57
C ILE A 40 -4.67 0.46 2.33
N GLN A 41 -3.96 0.72 3.42
CA GLN A 41 -2.51 0.86 3.38
C GLN A 41 -1.89 -0.50 3.06
N SER A 42 -1.03 -0.53 2.05
CA SER A 42 -0.44 -1.76 1.52
C SER A 42 1.06 -1.58 1.24
N VAL A 43 1.78 -2.70 1.23
CA VAL A 43 3.20 -2.76 0.86
C VAL A 43 3.47 -3.95 -0.04
N SER A 44 4.53 -3.88 -0.83
CA SER A 44 5.02 -5.08 -1.52
C SER A 44 5.47 -6.13 -0.50
N GLY A 45 4.80 -7.27 -0.47
CA GLY A 45 5.14 -8.36 0.45
C GLY A 45 6.59 -8.84 0.32
N ARG A 46 7.15 -8.80 -0.89
CA ARG A 46 8.57 -9.14 -1.13
C ARG A 46 9.52 -8.12 -0.50
N LYS A 47 9.24 -6.81 -0.68
CA LYS A 47 10.04 -5.75 -0.03
C LYS A 47 9.97 -5.87 1.49
N LEU A 48 8.77 -6.15 2.02
CA LEU A 48 8.56 -6.38 3.45
C LEU A 48 9.35 -7.59 3.96
N HIS A 49 9.36 -8.70 3.22
CA HIS A 49 10.14 -9.90 3.54
C HIS A 49 11.64 -9.61 3.66
N THR A 50 12.20 -8.96 2.64
CA THR A 50 13.62 -8.59 2.60
C THR A 50 13.98 -7.63 3.73
N PHE A 51 13.14 -6.64 3.98
CA PHE A 51 13.37 -5.67 5.06
C PHE A 51 13.41 -6.31 6.45
N LEU A 52 12.48 -7.21 6.72
CA LEU A 52 12.39 -7.93 7.99
C LEU A 52 13.46 -9.01 8.15
N LYS A 53 14.26 -9.29 7.11
CA LYS A 53 15.31 -10.32 7.08
C LYS A 53 14.81 -11.67 7.59
N VAL A 54 13.61 -12.06 7.18
CA VAL A 54 13.00 -13.31 7.62
C VAL A 54 13.78 -14.49 7.05
N GLY A 55 14.21 -15.42 7.91
CA GLY A 55 15.01 -16.58 7.50
C GLY A 55 14.24 -17.66 6.73
N ARG A 56 12.90 -17.66 6.79
CA ARG A 56 12.06 -18.53 5.94
C ARG A 56 11.98 -17.97 4.53
N ASP A 57 11.91 -18.83 3.51
CA ASP A 57 11.68 -18.41 2.14
C ASP A 57 10.34 -17.66 2.01
N PHE A 58 10.24 -16.77 1.03
CA PHE A 58 9.07 -15.91 0.85
C PHE A 58 7.76 -16.70 0.73
N THR A 59 7.79 -17.85 0.04
CA THR A 59 6.59 -18.66 -0.23
C THR A 59 6.08 -19.31 1.06
N THR A 60 6.96 -19.95 1.82
CA THR A 60 6.60 -20.54 3.13
C THR A 60 6.15 -19.45 4.09
N TRP A 61 6.83 -18.31 4.08
CA TRP A 61 6.51 -17.18 4.94
C TRP A 61 5.14 -16.56 4.65
N ILE A 62 4.80 -16.32 3.39
CA ILE A 62 3.51 -15.71 3.03
C ILE A 62 2.35 -16.67 3.24
N LYS A 63 2.53 -17.97 2.94
CA LYS A 63 1.52 -19.01 3.18
C LYS A 63 1.17 -19.09 4.66
N ALA A 64 2.14 -18.99 5.56
CA ALA A 64 1.89 -19.00 7.01
C ALA A 64 1.09 -17.78 7.53
N ARG A 65 0.93 -16.73 6.72
CA ARG A 65 0.20 -15.50 7.07
C ARG A 65 -1.21 -15.43 6.49
N ILE A 66 -1.53 -16.31 5.55
CA ILE A 66 -2.88 -16.45 4.99
C ILE A 66 -3.58 -17.52 5.83
N LYS A 67 -4.62 -17.14 6.57
CA LYS A 67 -5.48 -18.05 7.32
C LYS A 67 -6.73 -18.39 6.54
#